data_AF-A0A167WE71-F1
#
_entry.id   AF-A0A167WE71-F1
#
_cell.length_a   1.000
_cell.length_b   1.000
_cell.length_c   1.000
_cell.angle_alpha   90.00
_cell.angle_beta   90.00
_cell.angle_gamma   90.00
#
_symmetry.space_group_name_H-M   'P 1'
#
loop_
_entity.id
_entity.type
_entity.pdbx_description
1 polymer ?
#
loop_
_entity_poly.entity_id
_entity_poly.type
_entity_poly.pdbx_seq_one_letter_code
_entity_poly.pdbx_strand_id
1 'polypeptide(L)' 'MSCAEKDFLFTADARRRAEDILAENGVQFHVQVFSGMEHGFAAKGDARDPDVRWAKEESARGVVAWFDKYAA' A
#
# COMPACT_ATOMS: atom_id res chain seq x y z
N MET A 1 -3.17 3.40 2.10
CA MET A 1 -1.71 3.17 2.01
C MET A 1 -1.47 1.83 1.37
N SER A 2 -0.65 1.79 0.32
CA SER A 2 -0.26 0.56 -0.37
C SER A 2 1.19 0.25 -0.01
N CYS A 3 1.42 -0.79 0.79
CA CYS A 3 2.70 -1.07 1.41
C CYS A 3 3.30 -2.38 0.88
N ALA A 4 4.60 -2.37 0.62
CA ALA A 4 5.37 -3.58 0.34
C ALA A 4 5.75 -4.28 1.66
N GLU A 5 5.76 -5.62 1.68
CA GLU A 5 6.24 -6.39 2.84
C GLU A 5 7.73 -6.15 3.08
N LYS A 6 8.53 -6.13 2.00
CA LYS A 6 10.00 -6.01 2.03
C LYS A 6 10.44 -4.58 1.67
N ASP A 7 9.89 -3.60 2.38
CA ASP A 7 10.25 -2.18 2.20
C ASP A 7 11.25 -1.75 3.29
N PHE A 8 12.47 -1.43 2.90
CA PHE A 8 13.52 -0.99 3.82
C PHE A 8 13.40 0.50 4.20
N LEU A 9 12.68 1.30 3.41
CA LEU A 9 12.40 2.71 3.73
C LEU A 9 11.15 2.86 4.59
N PHE A 10 10.21 1.92 4.48
CA PHE A 10 8.99 1.88 5.28
C PHE A 10 8.79 0.49 5.92
N THR A 11 9.65 0.21 6.91
CA THR A 11 9.70 -1.09 7.60
C THR A 11 8.39 -1.43 8.29
N ALA A 12 8.22 -2.71 8.66
CA ALA A 12 7.02 -3.18 9.37
C ALA A 12 6.74 -2.39 10.67
N ASP A 13 7.79 -2.05 11.43
CA ASP A 13 7.62 -1.28 12.67
C ASP A 13 7.25 0.18 12.40
N ALA A 14 7.84 0.80 11.38
CA ALA A 14 7.46 2.14 10.95
C ALA A 14 6.00 2.17 10.45
N ARG A 15 5.57 1.15 9.69
CA ARG A 15 4.19 1.01 9.23
C ARG A 15 3.20 0.85 10.39
N ARG A 16 3.48 -0.04 11.34
CA ARG A 16 2.65 -0.22 12.54
C ARG A 16 2.54 1.10 13.32
N ARG A 17 3.65 1.82 13.50
CA ARG A 17 3.62 3.12 14.16
C ARG A 17 2.77 4.14 13.40
N ALA A 18 2.81 4.13 12.07
CA ALA A 18 1.95 4.99 11.26
C ALA A 18 0.46 4.62 11.41
N GLU A 19 0.12 3.33 11.42
CA GLU A 19 -1.23 2.83 11.71
C GLU A 19 -1.72 3.29 13.09
N ASP A 20 -0.89 3.17 14.12
CA ASP A 20 -1.19 3.65 15.47
C ASP A 20 -1.49 5.15 15.47
N ILE A 21 -0.63 5.97 14.83
CA ILE A 21 -0.82 7.43 14.75
C ILE A 21 -2.14 7.76 14.03
N LEU A 22 -2.45 7.09 12.92
CA LEU A 22 -3.70 7.34 12.18
C LEU A 22 -4.93 6.98 13.04
N ALA A 23 -4.87 5.86 13.77
CA ALA A 23 -5.94 5.45 14.68
C ALA A 23 -6.07 6.40 15.88
N GLU A 24 -4.96 6.79 16.51
CA GLU A 24 -4.91 7.75 17.64
C GLU A 24 -5.54 9.10 17.25
N ASN A 25 -5.33 9.55 16.01
CA ASN A 25 -5.90 10.81 15.51
C ASN A 25 -7.35 10.67 15.03
N GLY A 26 -7.94 9.47 15.05
CA GLY A 26 -9.32 9.23 14.64
C GLY A 26 -9.59 9.52 13.16
N VAL A 27 -8.55 9.54 12.32
CA VAL A 27 -8.72 9.79 10.88
C VAL A 27 -9.14 8.51 10.16
N GLN A 28 -9.84 8.66 9.04
CA GLN A 28 -10.17 7.51 8.19
C GLN A 28 -8.93 7.09 7.41
N PHE A 29 -8.57 5.81 7.48
CA PHE A 29 -7.46 5.26 6.73
C PHE A 29 -7.75 3.83 6.28
N HIS A 30 -7.02 3.39 5.26
CA HIS A 30 -6.99 2.01 4.77
C HIS A 30 -5.53 1.64 4.52
N VAL A 31 -5.11 0.46 4.94
CA VAL A 31 -3.77 -0.07 4.68
C VAL A 31 -3.90 -1.45 4.03
N GLN A 32 -3.12 -1.65 2.98
CA GLN A 32 -2.94 -2.95 2.34
C GLN A 32 -1.44 -3.26 2.27
N VAL A 33 -1.08 -4.49 2.64
CA VAL A 33 0.31 -4.97 2.64
C VAL A 33 0.42 -6.10 1.62
N PHE A 34 1.28 -5.91 0.62
CA PHE A 34 1.52 -6.89 -0.44
C PHE A 34 2.72 -7.76 -0.08
N SER A 35 2.48 -9.06 0.13
CA SER A 35 3.54 -10.02 0.45
C SER A 35 4.53 -10.18 -0.72
N GLY A 36 5.80 -10.37 -0.40
CA GLY A 36 6.87 -10.54 -1.38
C GLY A 36 7.28 -9.27 -2.12
N MET A 37 6.46 -8.21 -2.09
CA MET A 37 6.74 -6.96 -2.79
C MET A 37 7.84 -6.16 -2.09
N GLU A 38 8.63 -5.47 -2.91
CA GLU A 38 9.69 -4.56 -2.48
C GLU A 38 9.29 -3.10 -2.69
N HIS A 39 10.11 -2.20 -2.14
CA HIS A 39 9.92 -0.77 -2.29
C HIS A 39 9.75 -0.37 -3.77
N GLY A 40 8.68 0.37 -4.07
CA GLY A 40 8.40 0.86 -5.41
C GLY A 40 7.76 -0.16 -6.38
N PHE A 41 7.24 -1.29 -5.89
CA PHE A 41 6.58 -2.32 -6.73
C PHE A 41 5.54 -1.74 -7.72
N ALA A 42 4.73 -0.78 -7.28
CA ALA A 42 3.68 -0.18 -8.11
C ALA A 42 4.22 0.74 -9.22
N ALA A 43 5.40 1.34 -9.04
CA ALA A 43 6.00 2.28 -9.99
C ALA A 43 7.05 1.61 -10.88
N LYS A 44 7.98 0.86 -10.27
CA LYS A 44 9.21 0.34 -10.89
C LYS A 44 9.23 -1.19 -11.01
N GLY A 45 8.24 -1.90 -10.48
CA GLY A 45 8.20 -3.36 -10.52
C GLY A 45 8.12 -3.91 -11.94
N ASP A 46 8.75 -5.06 -12.17
CA ASP A 46 8.71 -5.77 -13.46
C ASP A 46 7.31 -6.40 -13.68
N ALA A 47 6.52 -5.82 -14.59
CA ALA A 47 5.18 -6.31 -14.89
C ALA A 47 5.14 -7.66 -15.65
N ARG A 48 6.30 -8.23 -16.00
CA ARG A 48 6.39 -9.61 -16.49
C ARG A 48 6.26 -10.62 -15.36
N ASP A 49 6.61 -10.23 -14.14
CA ASP A 49 6.31 -11.00 -12.94
C ASP A 49 4.80 -10.87 -12.65
N PRO A 50 4.06 -12.00 -12.63
CA PRO A 50 2.61 -11.97 -12.44
C PRO A 50 2.19 -11.43 -11.07
N ASP A 51 2.98 -11.66 -10.01
CA ASP A 51 2.67 -11.21 -8.66
C ASP A 51 2.89 -9.70 -8.54
N VAL A 52 3.97 -9.20 -9.12
CA VAL A 52 4.25 -7.75 -9.19
C VAL A 52 3.19 -7.04 -10.02
N ARG A 53 2.79 -7.60 -11.17
CA ARG A 53 1.71 -7.05 -11.99
C ARG A 53 0.40 -6.99 -11.23
N TRP A 54 0.01 -8.09 -10.58
CA TRP A 54 -1.22 -8.13 -9.80
C TRP A 54 -1.20 -7.11 -8.65
N ALA A 55 -0.11 -7.05 -7.88
CA ALA A 55 0.03 -6.10 -6.78
C ALA A 55 -0.08 -4.65 -7.26
N LYS A 56 0.56 -4.33 -8.39
CA LYS A 56 0.48 -3.00 -9.02
C LYS A 56 -0.96 -2.63 -9.42
N GLU A 57 -1.66 -3.54 -10.08
CA GLU A 57 -3.04 -3.32 -10.50
C GLU A 57 -4.01 -3.21 -9.31
N GLU A 58 -3.85 -4.06 -8.30
CA GLU A 58 -4.66 -4.02 -7.09
C GLU A 58 -4.40 -2.76 -6.28
N SER A 59 -3.14 -2.33 -6.20
CA SER A 59 -2.78 -1.06 -5.58
C SER A 59 -3.50 0.12 -6.26
N ALA A 60 -3.54 0.14 -7.59
CA ALA A 60 -4.26 1.16 -8.35
C ALA A 60 -5.78 1.09 -8.11
N ARG A 61 -6.38 -0.11 -8.14
CA ARG A 61 -7.81 -0.32 -7.85
C ARG A 61 -8.18 0.20 -6.46
N GLY A 62 -7.40 -0.12 -5.43
CA GLY A 62 -7.65 0.34 -4.07
C GLY A 62 -7.59 1.86 -3.93
N VAL A 63 -6.69 2.53 -4.66
CA VAL A 63 -6.61 4.00 -4.67
C VAL A 63 -7.83 4.63 -5.36
N VAL A 64 -8.26 4.09 -6.51
CA VAL A 64 -9.48 4.56 -7.19
C VAL A 64 -10.70 4.38 -6.29
N ALA A 65 -10.88 3.19 -5.70
CA ALA A 65 -12.00 2.91 -4.80
C ALA A 65 -12.03 3.83 -3.56
N TRP A 66 -10.86 4.27 -3.08
CA TRP A 66 -10.79 5.28 -2.02
C TRP A 66 -11.33 6.63 -2.49
N PHE A 67 -10.92 7.10 -3.67
CA PHE A 67 -11.45 8.34 -4.23
C PHE A 67 -12.95 8.26 -4.49
N ASP A 68 -13.44 7.14 -5.05
CA ASP A 68 -14.87 6.93 -5.27
C ASP A 68 -15.68 7.01 -3.97
N LYS A 69 -15.11 6.54 -2.85
CA LYS A 69 -15.78 6.54 -1.55
C LYS A 69 -15.78 7.91 -0.85
N TYR A 70 -14.71 8.69 -1.00
CA TYR A 70 -14.46 9.86 -0.14
C TYR A 70 -14.26 11.19 -0.87
N ALA A 71 -14.12 11.19 -2.21
CA ALA A 71 -13.84 12.37 -3.02
C ALA A 71 -14.83 12.58 -4.19
N ALA A 72 -15.84 11.70 -4.30
CA ALA A 72 -16.95 11.83 -5.26
C ALA A 72 -18.05 12.76 -4.74
#